data_AF-A0A2D7BD80-F1
#
_entry.id   AF-A0A2D7BD80-F1
#
_cell.length_a   1.000
_cell.length_b   1.000
_cell.length_c   1.000
_cell.angle_alpha   90.00
_cell.angle_beta   90.00
_cell.angle_gamma   90.00
#
_symmetry.space_group_name_H-M   'P 1'
#
loop_
_entity.id
_entity.type
_entity.pdbx_description
1 polymer ?
#
loop_
_entity_poly.entity_id
_entity_poly.type
_entity_poly.pdbx_seq_one_letter_code
_entity_poly.pdbx_strand_id
1 'polypeptide(L)'
;MPSKAQIHSVDALELFRVKLVQYLEKSITTMDEVGSDLKRTLIWLEEQQKPFWEHQVRLKRRALEETRNEIFGAKLSQMRHSSDAQQVALQRAKQAFEEAEEKLHRVKKWCRRYQSDVEPLGREVEKLQAVMFQDLKQGAALLDRIIRTLEDYADRRKSLDSDRSDMVEVLEGGTGLPDQRGIEVNKDLGESES
;
A
#
# COMPACT_ATOMS: atom_id res chain seq x y z
N MET A 1 -31.94 -29.12 7.15
CA MET A 1 -31.81 -29.18 5.67
C MET A 1 -30.81 -28.13 5.26
N PRO A 2 -29.65 -28.46 4.66
CA PRO A 2 -28.74 -27.43 4.18
C PRO A 2 -29.38 -26.77 2.95
N SER A 3 -29.65 -25.47 3.06
CA SER A 3 -30.16 -24.66 1.96
C SER A 3 -29.15 -24.66 0.81
N LYS A 4 -29.60 -24.95 -0.42
CA LYS A 4 -28.79 -24.80 -1.64
C LYS A 4 -28.17 -23.40 -1.65
N ALA A 5 -26.84 -23.32 -1.58
CA ALA A 5 -26.13 -22.06 -1.74
C ALA A 5 -26.26 -21.59 -3.19
N GLN A 6 -26.96 -20.50 -3.43
CA GLN A 6 -26.98 -19.82 -4.74
C GLN A 6 -25.67 -19.05 -4.89
N ILE A 7 -24.66 -19.69 -5.45
CA ILE A 7 -23.36 -19.07 -5.76
C ILE A 7 -23.59 -18.13 -6.95
N HIS A 8 -23.77 -16.83 -6.67
CA HIS A 8 -24.13 -15.86 -7.71
C HIS A 8 -22.94 -15.39 -8.57
N SER A 9 -21.68 -15.55 -8.14
CA SER A 9 -20.50 -15.43 -9.03
C SER A 9 -19.19 -15.80 -8.32
N VAL A 10 -18.53 -16.88 -8.75
CA VAL A 10 -17.14 -17.17 -8.37
C VAL A 10 -16.20 -16.07 -8.89
N ASP A 11 -16.52 -15.50 -10.05
CA ASP A 11 -15.79 -14.39 -10.68
C ASP A 11 -15.67 -13.15 -9.79
N ALA A 12 -16.69 -12.82 -8.99
CA ALA A 12 -16.61 -11.68 -8.07
C ALA A 12 -15.66 -11.95 -6.90
N LEU A 13 -15.54 -13.21 -6.44
CA LEU A 13 -14.58 -13.58 -5.41
C LEU A 13 -13.15 -13.52 -5.95
N GLU A 14 -12.92 -13.99 -7.18
CA GLU A 14 -11.61 -13.89 -7.83
C GLU A 14 -11.24 -12.42 -8.07
N LEU A 15 -12.18 -11.61 -8.58
CA LEU A 15 -11.97 -10.17 -8.74
C LEU A 15 -11.63 -9.50 -7.40
N PHE A 16 -12.36 -9.82 -6.33
CA PHE A 16 -12.08 -9.27 -5.00
C PHE A 16 -10.70 -9.68 -4.49
N ARG A 17 -10.31 -10.95 -4.65
CA ARG A 17 -8.98 -11.46 -4.30
C ARG A 17 -7.88 -10.70 -5.05
N VAL A 18 -8.02 -10.52 -6.37
CA VAL A 18 -7.07 -9.75 -7.18
C VAL A 18 -6.97 -8.31 -6.67
N LYS A 19 -8.10 -7.64 -6.40
CA LYS A 19 -8.10 -6.28 -5.86
C LYS A 19 -7.48 -6.18 -4.47
N LEU A 20 -7.70 -7.18 -3.61
CA LEU A 20 -7.11 -7.25 -2.27
C LEU A 20 -5.58 -7.39 -2.34
N VAL A 21 -5.06 -8.24 -3.22
CA VAL A 21 -3.62 -8.39 -3.44
C VAL A 21 -3.01 -7.08 -3.98
N GLN A 22 -3.62 -6.48 -4.99
CA GLN A 22 -3.17 -5.18 -5.54
C GLN A 22 -3.17 -4.07 -4.47
N TYR A 23 -4.20 -4.05 -3.60
CA TYR A 23 -4.26 -3.12 -2.49
C TYR A 23 -3.13 -3.36 -1.49
N LEU A 24 -2.85 -4.62 -1.13
CA LEU A 24 -1.77 -4.97 -0.22
C LEU A 24 -0.41 -4.50 -0.73
N GLU A 25 -0.09 -4.80 -1.99
CA GLU A 25 1.18 -4.39 -2.61
C GLU A 25 1.36 -2.86 -2.53
N LYS A 26 0.36 -2.10 -2.99
CA LYS A 26 0.41 -0.63 -2.98
C LYS A 26 0.49 -0.06 -1.57
N SER A 27 -0.27 -0.64 -0.63
CA SER A 27 -0.33 -0.15 0.75
C SER A 27 0.99 -0.40 1.49
N ILE A 28 1.62 -1.56 1.27
CA ILE A 28 2.93 -1.88 1.85
C ILE A 28 3.96 -0.85 1.38
N THR A 29 4.08 -0.66 0.07
CA THR A 29 5.04 0.30 -0.50
C THR A 29 4.81 1.71 0.03
N THR A 30 3.56 2.19 0.00
CA THR A 30 3.23 3.56 0.45
C THR A 30 3.54 3.77 1.93
N MET A 31 3.25 2.78 2.78
CA MET A 31 3.52 2.91 4.21
C MET A 31 5.01 2.81 4.54
N ASP A 32 5.76 1.98 3.82
CA ASP A 32 7.22 1.89 3.97
C ASP A 32 7.89 3.21 3.54
N GLU A 33 7.40 3.86 2.49
CA GLU A 33 7.84 5.20 2.07
C GLU A 33 7.59 6.24 3.17
N VAL A 34 6.38 6.28 3.74
CA VAL A 34 6.04 7.19 4.85
C VAL A 34 6.95 6.94 6.05
N GLY A 35 7.13 5.67 6.44
CA GLY A 35 8.00 5.31 7.56
C GLY A 35 9.47 5.71 7.33
N SER A 36 9.96 5.56 6.10
CA SER A 36 11.30 5.99 5.69
C SER A 36 11.44 7.51 5.74
N ASP A 37 10.45 8.25 5.24
CA ASP A 37 10.45 9.71 5.28
C ASP A 37 10.41 10.26 6.70
N LEU A 38 9.66 9.61 7.59
CA LEU A 38 9.66 9.98 9.01
C LEU A 38 11.04 9.79 9.65
N LYS A 39 11.69 8.65 9.40
CA LYS A 39 13.05 8.38 9.93
C LYS A 39 14.07 9.36 9.35
N ARG A 40 14.02 9.59 8.03
CA ARG A 40 14.89 10.53 7.32
C ARG A 40 14.74 11.96 7.85
N THR A 41 13.52 12.39 8.13
CA THR A 41 13.24 13.73 8.66
C THR A 41 13.84 13.91 10.06
N LEU A 42 13.74 12.90 10.93
CA LEU A 42 14.35 12.93 12.26
C LEU A 42 15.88 13.03 12.17
N ILE A 43 16.49 12.15 11.37
CA ILE A 43 17.94 12.13 11.14
C ILE A 43 18.41 13.49 10.59
N TRP A 44 17.71 14.04 9.59
CA TRP A 44 18.05 15.36 9.04
C TRP A 44 17.95 16.47 10.11
N LEU A 45 16.96 16.41 10.98
CA LEU A 45 16.79 17.43 12.02
C LEU A 45 17.90 17.35 13.09
N GLU A 46 18.29 16.15 13.48
CA GLU A 46 19.27 15.88 14.54
C GLU A 46 20.72 15.98 14.09
N GLU A 47 21.04 15.38 12.94
CA GLU A 47 22.42 15.25 12.45
C GLU A 47 22.83 16.38 11.51
N GLN A 48 21.87 17.04 10.84
CA GLN A 48 22.17 18.11 9.88
C GLN A 48 21.76 19.48 10.43
N GLN A 49 20.47 19.68 10.73
CA GLN A 49 19.97 21.01 11.07
C GLN A 49 20.48 21.51 12.41
N LYS A 50 20.38 20.70 13.48
CA LYS A 50 20.83 21.13 14.80
C LYS A 50 22.32 21.50 14.81
N PRO A 51 23.26 20.67 14.31
CA PRO A 51 24.67 21.03 14.25
C PRO A 51 24.94 22.25 13.36
N PHE A 52 24.23 22.37 12.23
CA PHE A 52 24.35 23.53 11.36
C PHE A 52 24.02 24.84 12.09
N TRP A 53 22.87 24.89 12.79
CA TRP A 53 22.47 26.11 13.51
C TRP A 53 23.33 26.37 14.76
N GLU A 54 23.82 25.33 15.45
CA GLU A 54 24.80 25.47 16.53
C GLU A 54 26.11 26.10 16.01
N HIS A 55 26.57 25.67 14.85
CA HIS A 55 27.72 26.26 14.18
C HIS A 55 27.47 27.71 13.77
N GLN A 56 26.32 28.01 13.15
CA GLN A 56 25.96 29.38 12.75
C GLN A 56 25.89 30.33 13.95
N VAL A 57 25.25 29.92 15.05
CA VAL A 57 25.21 30.71 16.30
C VAL A 57 26.62 31.00 16.80
N ARG A 58 27.52 30.02 16.78
CA ARG A 58 28.92 30.22 17.17
C ARG A 58 29.64 31.23 16.27
N LEU A 59 29.46 31.15 14.96
CA LEU A 59 30.06 32.10 14.01
C LEU A 59 29.53 33.52 14.19
N LYS A 60 28.21 33.69 14.27
CA LYS A 60 27.58 35.02 14.42
C LYS A 60 27.89 35.64 15.78
N ARG A 61 28.01 34.83 16.83
CA ARG A 61 28.49 35.30 18.15
C ARG A 61 29.90 35.86 18.07
N ARG A 62 30.83 35.17 17.40
CA ARG A 62 32.21 35.67 17.21
C ARG A 62 32.23 36.98 16.45
N ALA A 63 31.50 37.07 15.34
CA ALA A 63 31.41 38.30 14.54
C ALA A 63 30.83 39.48 15.34
N LEU A 64 29.85 39.22 16.21
CA LEU A 64 29.29 40.23 17.11
C LEU A 64 30.31 40.74 18.12
N GLU A 65 31.06 39.84 18.76
CA GLU A 65 32.10 40.22 19.71
C GLU A 65 33.29 40.91 19.04
N GLU A 66 33.69 40.48 17.84
CA GLU A 66 34.71 41.15 17.01
C GLU A 66 34.29 42.59 16.70
N THR A 67 33.06 42.79 16.19
CA THR A 67 32.53 44.14 15.89
C THR A 67 32.45 45.00 17.15
N ARG A 68 32.05 44.43 18.29
CA ARG A 68 32.00 45.14 19.58
C ARG A 68 33.41 45.56 20.04
N ASN A 69 34.40 44.68 19.91
CA ASN A 69 35.78 44.94 20.29
C ASN A 69 36.42 46.01 19.39
N GLU A 70 36.17 45.97 18.09
CA GLU A 70 36.62 47.01 17.14
C GLU A 70 36.09 48.39 17.51
N ILE A 71 34.79 48.48 17.83
CA ILE A 71 34.16 49.73 18.28
C ILE A 71 34.77 50.20 19.61
N PHE A 72 35.00 49.29 20.55
CA PHE A 72 35.60 49.62 21.84
C PHE A 72 37.05 50.13 21.68
N GLY A 73 37.86 49.45 20.88
CA GLY A 73 39.23 49.87 20.56
C GLY A 73 39.28 51.22 19.86
N ALA A 74 38.39 51.47 18.90
CA ALA A 74 38.27 52.75 18.21
C ALA A 74 37.83 53.90 19.14
N LYS A 75 36.99 53.62 20.15
CA LYS A 75 36.61 54.60 21.18
C LYS A 75 37.78 54.92 22.11
N LEU A 76 38.56 53.91 22.51
CA LEU A 76 39.68 54.09 23.44
C LEU A 76 40.86 54.86 22.82
N SER A 77 41.09 54.71 21.52
CA SER A 77 42.18 55.39 20.80
C SER A 77 41.93 56.87 20.51
N GLN A 78 40.83 57.47 21.01
CA GLN A 78 40.48 58.90 20.90
C GLN A 78 40.48 59.48 19.47
N MET A 79 40.53 58.65 18.43
CA MET A 79 40.72 59.13 17.05
C MET A 79 39.41 59.36 16.28
N ARG A 80 38.25 58.88 16.77
CA ARG A 80 36.93 59.09 16.13
C ARG A 80 35.77 58.98 17.14
N HIS A 81 34.81 59.90 17.06
CA HIS A 81 33.45 59.64 17.57
C HIS A 81 32.90 58.39 16.86
N SER A 82 32.19 57.50 17.55
CA SER A 82 31.66 56.27 16.94
C SER A 82 30.84 56.64 15.71
N SER A 83 31.29 56.22 14.52
CA SER A 83 30.61 56.57 13.28
C SER A 83 29.25 55.87 13.23
N ASP A 84 28.22 56.54 12.69
CA ASP A 84 26.90 55.93 12.45
C ASP A 84 27.02 54.59 11.69
N ALA A 85 28.00 54.47 10.79
CA ALA A 85 28.29 53.23 10.08
C ALA A 85 28.70 52.08 11.02
N GLN A 86 29.46 52.35 12.08
CA GLN A 86 29.86 51.35 13.07
C GLN A 86 28.68 50.92 13.96
N GLN A 87 27.80 51.85 14.32
CA GLN A 87 26.58 51.52 15.07
C GLN A 87 25.62 50.65 14.25
N VAL A 88 25.45 50.97 12.97
CA VAL A 88 24.67 50.14 12.03
C VAL A 88 25.28 48.75 11.86
N ALA A 89 26.62 48.65 11.75
CA ALA A 89 27.31 47.36 11.67
C ALA A 89 27.08 46.50 12.91
N LEU A 90 27.17 47.09 14.12
CA LEU A 90 26.88 46.40 15.38
C LEU A 90 25.42 45.92 15.46
N GLN A 91 24.48 46.76 15.03
CA GLN A 91 23.06 46.40 15.02
C GLN A 91 22.79 45.24 14.06
N ARG A 92 23.39 45.25 12.87
CA ARG A 92 23.29 44.14 11.90
C ARG A 92 23.88 42.84 12.44
N ALA A 93 25.06 42.91 13.07
CA ALA A 93 25.68 41.74 13.68
C ALA A 93 24.82 41.15 14.81
N LYS A 94 24.20 42.02 15.62
CA LYS A 94 23.29 41.63 16.69
C LYS A 94 22.03 40.95 16.14
N GLN A 95 21.37 41.55 15.14
CA GLN A 95 20.20 40.97 14.48
C GLN A 95 20.50 39.61 13.85
N ALA A 96 21.64 39.47 13.16
CA ALA A 96 22.04 38.21 12.55
C ALA A 96 22.32 37.10 13.60
N PHE A 97 22.82 37.48 14.77
CA PHE A 97 23.02 36.56 15.90
C PHE A 97 21.69 36.14 16.51
N GLU A 98 20.78 37.08 16.78
CA GLU A 98 19.44 36.81 17.31
C GLU A 98 18.64 35.89 16.37
N GLU A 99 18.66 36.15 15.06
CA GLU A 99 18.00 35.31 14.06
C GLU A 99 18.54 33.87 14.08
N ALA A 100 19.86 33.70 14.22
CA ALA A 100 20.48 32.38 14.31
C ALA A 100 20.09 31.66 15.60
N GLU A 101 20.02 32.36 16.74
CA GLU A 101 19.57 31.78 18.02
C GLU A 101 18.10 31.37 17.96
N GLU A 102 17.22 32.18 17.36
CA GLU A 102 15.82 31.83 17.17
C GLU A 102 15.65 30.59 16.29
N LYS A 103 16.41 30.49 15.19
CA LYS A 103 16.39 29.31 14.32
C LYS A 103 16.88 28.07 15.06
N LEU A 104 17.96 28.17 15.84
CA LEU A 104 18.44 27.08 16.68
C LEU A 104 17.39 26.65 17.72
N HIS A 105 16.73 27.61 18.36
CA HIS A 105 15.67 27.34 19.32
C HIS A 105 14.50 26.61 18.67
N ARG A 106 14.06 27.04 17.48
CA ARG A 106 13.02 26.38 16.69
C ARG A 106 13.43 24.94 16.32
N VAL A 107 14.65 24.72 15.84
CA VAL A 107 15.13 23.38 15.50
C VAL A 107 15.16 22.47 16.72
N LYS A 108 15.68 22.93 17.86
CA LYS A 108 15.67 22.16 19.13
C LYS A 108 14.26 21.84 19.59
N LYS A 109 13.32 22.79 19.45
CA LYS A 109 11.90 22.56 19.75
C LYS A 109 11.32 21.47 18.85
N TRP A 110 11.61 21.52 17.55
CA TRP A 110 11.15 20.50 16.61
C TRP A 110 11.78 19.14 16.90
N CYS A 111 13.07 19.03 17.25
CA CYS A 111 13.68 17.73 17.63
C CYS A 111 12.89 17.07 18.77
N ARG A 112 12.63 17.83 19.84
CA ARG A 112 11.90 17.32 21.01
C ARG A 112 10.47 16.94 20.66
N ARG A 113 9.78 17.80 19.91
CA ARG A 113 8.40 17.56 19.50
C ARG A 113 8.28 16.35 18.58
N TYR A 114 9.26 16.15 17.71
CA TYR A 114 9.29 15.00 16.81
C TYR A 114 9.41 13.68 17.58
N GLN A 115 10.34 13.60 18.54
CA GLN A 115 10.51 12.44 19.42
C GLN A 115 9.30 12.18 20.32
N SER A 116 8.63 13.25 20.80
CA SER A 116 7.47 13.17 21.69
C SER A 116 6.18 12.80 20.96
N ASP A 117 5.91 13.46 19.83
CA ASP A 117 4.59 13.42 19.20
C ASP A 117 4.60 12.49 17.98
N VAL A 118 5.62 12.61 17.12
CA VAL A 118 5.63 11.95 15.80
C VAL A 118 6.14 10.52 15.90
N GLU A 119 7.19 10.27 16.68
CA GLU A 119 7.80 8.95 16.78
C GLU A 119 6.89 7.89 17.43
N PRO A 120 6.14 8.18 18.51
CA PRO A 120 5.16 7.22 19.04
C PRO A 120 4.04 6.91 18.06
N LEU A 121 3.48 7.93 17.41
CA LEU A 121 2.45 7.76 16.39
C LEU A 121 2.96 6.92 15.20
N GLY A 122 4.19 7.17 14.75
CA GLY A 122 4.84 6.36 13.72
C GLY A 122 4.94 4.88 14.13
N ARG A 123 5.36 4.60 15.37
CA ARG A 123 5.43 3.22 15.88
C ARG A 123 4.04 2.56 16.01
N GLU A 124 3.01 3.31 16.37
CA GLU A 124 1.64 2.78 16.43
C GLU A 124 1.12 2.42 15.03
N VAL A 125 1.40 3.26 14.04
CA VAL A 125 1.07 2.99 12.63
C VAL A 125 1.83 1.78 12.12
N GLU A 126 3.14 1.67 12.37
CA GLU A 126 3.94 0.50 11.98
C GLU A 126 3.39 -0.82 12.59
N LYS A 127 2.95 -0.78 13.87
CA LYS A 127 2.33 -1.95 14.51
C LYS A 127 0.98 -2.31 13.90
N LEU A 128 0.11 -1.33 13.68
CA LEU A 128 -1.20 -1.54 13.06
C LEU A 128 -1.04 -2.10 11.64
N GLN A 129 -0.10 -1.55 10.89
CA GLN A 129 0.28 -1.99 9.55
C GLN A 129 0.71 -3.46 9.57
N ALA A 130 1.59 -3.86 10.50
CA ALA A 130 2.07 -5.23 10.59
C ALA A 130 0.94 -6.24 10.83
N VAL A 131 0.04 -5.95 11.77
CA VAL A 131 -1.12 -6.82 12.08
C VAL A 131 -2.09 -6.85 10.90
N MET A 132 -2.49 -5.69 10.39
CA MET A 132 -3.45 -5.57 9.30
C MET A 132 -2.95 -6.29 8.04
N PHE A 133 -1.68 -6.14 7.67
CA PHE A 133 -1.14 -6.82 6.50
C PHE A 133 -1.01 -8.31 6.68
N GLN A 134 -0.71 -8.79 7.89
CA GLN A 134 -0.75 -10.22 8.18
C GLN A 134 -2.16 -10.78 7.99
N ASP A 135 -3.17 -10.13 8.58
CA ASP A 135 -4.55 -10.58 8.53
C ASP A 135 -5.12 -10.53 7.09
N LEU A 136 -4.83 -9.46 6.35
CA LEU A 136 -5.25 -9.34 4.95
C LEU A 136 -4.57 -10.37 4.04
N LYS A 137 -3.30 -10.71 4.28
CA LYS A 137 -2.62 -11.81 3.57
C LYS A 137 -3.28 -13.16 3.86
N GLN A 138 -3.62 -13.43 5.12
CA GLN A 138 -4.36 -14.63 5.51
C GLN A 138 -5.76 -14.66 4.86
N GLY A 139 -6.46 -13.53 4.83
CA GLY A 139 -7.74 -13.39 4.17
C GLY A 139 -7.67 -13.67 2.66
N ALA A 140 -6.64 -13.17 1.97
CA ALA A 140 -6.41 -13.47 0.56
C ALA A 140 -6.16 -14.97 0.31
N ALA A 141 -5.40 -15.64 1.18
CA ALA A 141 -5.17 -17.08 1.10
C ALA A 141 -6.43 -17.90 1.41
N LEU A 142 -7.27 -17.43 2.34
CA LEU A 142 -8.56 -18.06 2.62
C LEU A 142 -9.50 -17.95 1.43
N LEU A 143 -9.58 -16.77 0.79
CA LEU A 143 -10.36 -16.57 -0.42
C LEU A 143 -9.90 -17.49 -1.55
N ASP A 144 -8.59 -17.61 -1.76
CA ASP A 144 -8.00 -18.54 -2.74
C ASP A 144 -8.48 -19.98 -2.52
N ARG A 145 -8.48 -20.45 -1.26
CA ARG A 145 -8.97 -21.79 -0.91
C ARG A 145 -10.46 -21.94 -1.15
N ILE A 146 -11.25 -20.93 -0.80
CA ILE A 146 -12.71 -20.94 -1.02
C ILE A 146 -13.01 -21.01 -2.52
N ILE A 147 -12.34 -20.20 -3.33
CA ILE A 147 -12.52 -20.16 -4.80
C ILE A 147 -12.23 -21.53 -5.41
N ARG A 148 -11.06 -22.13 -5.12
CA ARG A 148 -10.71 -23.48 -5.58
C ARG A 148 -11.75 -24.53 -5.19
N THR A 149 -12.23 -24.46 -3.95
CA THR A 149 -13.26 -25.39 -3.47
C THR A 149 -14.56 -25.22 -4.25
N LEU A 150 -14.99 -23.99 -4.53
CA LEU A 150 -16.19 -23.71 -5.32
C LEU A 150 -16.05 -24.14 -6.79
N GLU A 151 -14.87 -23.96 -7.37
CA GLU A 151 -14.54 -24.43 -8.73
C GLU A 151 -14.60 -25.97 -8.81
N ASP A 152 -13.98 -26.68 -7.86
CA ASP A 152 -14.05 -28.14 -7.76
C ASP A 152 -15.50 -28.65 -7.67
N TYR A 153 -16.35 -27.97 -6.90
CA TYR A 153 -17.77 -28.31 -6.81
C TYR A 153 -18.52 -28.01 -8.12
N ALA A 154 -18.21 -26.91 -8.79
CA ALA A 154 -18.82 -26.56 -10.07
C ALA A 154 -18.46 -27.59 -11.15
N ASP A 155 -17.20 -28.05 -11.19
CA ASP A 155 -16.73 -29.02 -12.17
C ASP A 155 -17.27 -30.42 -11.91
N ARG A 156 -17.35 -30.87 -10.65
CA ARG A 156 -18.06 -32.12 -10.29
C ARG A 156 -19.53 -32.09 -10.67
N ARG A 157 -20.18 -30.93 -10.58
CA ARG A 157 -21.58 -30.79 -11.01
C ARG A 157 -21.71 -30.89 -12.53
N LYS A 158 -20.82 -30.24 -13.29
CA LYS A 158 -20.81 -30.34 -14.75
C LYS A 158 -20.57 -31.78 -15.22
N SER A 159 -19.67 -32.53 -14.57
CA SER A 159 -19.43 -33.93 -14.94
C SER A 159 -20.66 -34.80 -14.70
N LEU A 160 -21.36 -34.62 -13.58
CA LEU A 160 -22.61 -35.32 -13.28
C LEU A 160 -23.74 -34.96 -14.27
N ASP A 161 -23.84 -33.69 -14.68
CA ASP A 161 -24.82 -33.26 -15.68
C ASP A 161 -24.48 -33.82 -17.09
N SER A 162 -23.19 -33.96 -17.42
CA SER A 162 -22.71 -34.62 -18.65
C SER A 162 -23.03 -36.11 -18.65
N ASP A 163 -22.67 -36.86 -17.61
CA ASP A 163 -22.97 -38.29 -17.46
C ASP A 163 -24.48 -38.56 -17.56
N ARG A 164 -25.30 -37.64 -17.02
CA ARG A 164 -26.77 -37.73 -17.09
C ARG A 164 -27.30 -37.45 -18.49
N SER A 165 -26.67 -36.56 -19.24
CA SER A 165 -27.01 -36.28 -20.65
C SER A 165 -26.66 -37.49 -21.53
N ASP A 166 -25.47 -38.07 -21.33
CA ASP A 166 -25.00 -39.25 -22.07
C ASP A 166 -25.90 -40.47 -21.81
N MET A 167 -26.35 -40.68 -20.56
CA MET A 167 -27.34 -41.73 -20.25
C MET A 167 -28.71 -41.49 -20.89
N VAL A 168 -29.14 -40.24 -21.04
CA VAL A 168 -30.43 -39.90 -21.69
C VAL A 168 -30.35 -40.11 -23.19
N GLU A 169 -29.23 -39.75 -23.86
CA GLU A 169 -29.01 -40.05 -25.28
C GLU A 169 -28.96 -41.57 -25.56
N VAL A 170 -28.33 -42.35 -24.69
CA VAL A 170 -28.30 -43.81 -24.81
C VAL A 170 -29.70 -44.43 -24.66
N LEU A 171 -30.56 -43.84 -23.84
CA LEU A 171 -31.95 -44.29 -23.66
C LEU A 171 -32.87 -43.84 -24.81
N GLU A 172 -32.67 -42.63 -25.36
CA GLU A 172 -33.45 -42.12 -26.51
C GLU A 172 -33.07 -42.80 -27.83
N GLY A 173 -31.78 -43.11 -28.05
CA GLY A 173 -31.31 -43.88 -29.21
C GLY A 173 -31.73 -45.35 -29.23
N GLY A 174 -32.24 -45.88 -28.11
CA GLY A 174 -32.71 -47.26 -27.95
C GLY A 174 -34.18 -47.49 -28.33
N THR A 175 -34.95 -46.44 -28.66
CA THR A 175 -36.39 -46.54 -28.98
C THR A 175 -36.68 -46.60 -30.48
N GLY A 176 -35.93 -47.40 -31.24
CA GLY A 176 -36.34 -47.82 -32.58
C GLY A 176 -37.33 -48.99 -32.49
N LEU A 177 -38.64 -48.74 -32.62
CA LEU A 177 -39.62 -49.81 -32.83
C LEU A 177 -39.26 -50.64 -34.09
N PRO A 178 -39.44 -51.97 -34.10
CA PRO A 178 -39.23 -52.76 -35.31
C PRO A 178 -40.36 -52.47 -36.32
N ASP A 179 -40.03 -51.86 -37.45
CA ASP A 179 -40.98 -51.65 -38.56
C ASP A 179 -41.27 -52.99 -39.23
N GLN A 180 -42.54 -53.42 -39.11
CA GLN A 180 -43.11 -54.54 -39.85
C GLN A 180 -43.34 -54.08 -41.29
N ARG A 181 -42.60 -54.63 -42.26
CA ARG A 181 -43.08 -54.68 -43.65
C ARG A 181 -42.34 -55.71 -44.50
N GLY A 182 -43.06 -56.77 -44.84
CA GLY A 182 -42.68 -57.80 -45.80
C GLY A 182 -43.90 -58.64 -46.18
N ILE A 183 -44.92 -58.00 -46.74
CA ILE A 183 -45.99 -58.71 -47.45
C ILE A 183 -45.54 -58.80 -48.91
N GLU A 184 -45.15 -60.00 -49.35
CA GLU A 184 -45.33 -60.40 -50.76
C GLU A 184 -45.95 -61.80 -50.81
N VAL A 185 -47.22 -61.77 -51.21
CA VAL A 185 -48.00 -62.89 -51.72
C VAL A 185 -47.43 -63.27 -53.07
N ASN A 186 -47.00 -64.52 -53.24
CA ASN A 186 -46.86 -65.10 -54.57
C ASN A 186 -47.77 -66.35 -54.66
N LYS A 187 -48.76 -66.26 -55.53
CA LYS A 187 -49.76 -67.27 -55.85
C LYS A 187 -49.75 -67.42 -57.37
N ASP A 188 -49.34 -68.60 -57.84
CA ASP A 188 -49.65 -69.26 -59.12
C ASP A 188 -48.52 -70.28 -59.40
N LEU A 189 -48.72 -71.57 -59.72
CA LEU A 189 -49.77 -72.24 -60.48
C LEU A 189 -50.07 -73.65 -59.93
N GLY A 190 -51.30 -74.11 -60.16
CA GLY A 190 -51.61 -75.53 -60.17
C GLY A 190 -51.32 -76.15 -61.54
N GLU A 191 -51.01 -77.45 -61.53
CA GLU A 191 -51.24 -78.44 -62.60
C GLU A 191 -51.26 -79.80 -61.86
N SER A 192 -52.45 -80.32 -61.55
CA SER A 192 -53.20 -81.31 -62.33
C SER A 192 -52.58 -82.71 -62.38
N GLU A 193 -53.34 -83.63 -61.78
CA GLU A 193 -53.34 -85.08 -61.90
C GLU A 193 -52.92 -85.63 -63.27
N SER A 194 -52.04 -86.64 -63.27
CA SER A 194 -52.32 -88.02 -63.74
C SER A 194 -51.21 -88.96 -63.32
#